data_AF-A0A1B6GWA3-F1
#
_entry.id   AF-A0A1B6GWA3-F1
#
_cell.length_a   1.000
_cell.length_b   1.000
_cell.length_c   1.000
_cell.angle_alpha   90.00
_cell.angle_beta   90.00
_cell.angle_gamma   90.00
#
_symmetry.space_group_name_H-M   'P 1'
#
loop_
_entity.id
_entity.type
_entity.pdbx_description
1 polymer ?
#
loop_
_entity_poly.entity_id
_entity_poly.type
_entity_poly.pdbx_seq_one_letter_code
_entity_poly.pdbx_strand_id
1 'polypeptide(L)'
;WCFLLPWYSQEPDKSVVYGSIDFGKTVLTHPKYLEMLKKLGNQLKILPHNVINSEGKSVELCSSVECKGIIGNDGRYYILDLLRMFPPDPNFLILEDGD
;
A
#
# COMPACT_ATOMS: atom_id res chain seq x y z
N TRP A 1 28.29 13.45 -12.06
CA TRP A 1 27.06 12.74 -12.44
C TRP A 1 26.25 12.24 -11.22
N CYS A 2 26.62 12.65 -10.00
CA CYS A 2 25.71 12.68 -8.84
C CYS A 2 25.29 14.14 -8.64
N PHE A 3 24.17 14.56 -9.21
CA PHE A 3 23.53 15.83 -8.89
C PHE A 3 22.03 15.60 -8.72
N LEU A 4 21.57 15.77 -7.47
CA LEU A 4 20.33 16.46 -7.13
C LEU A 4 19.00 15.89 -7.67
N LEU A 5 18.37 15.03 -6.87
CA LEU A 5 16.94 15.23 -6.62
C LEU A 5 16.75 15.40 -5.11
N PRO A 6 16.24 16.56 -4.65
CA PRO A 6 15.84 16.85 -3.26
C PRO A 6 14.91 15.79 -2.63
N TRP A 7 14.38 14.89 -3.46
CA TRP A 7 13.52 13.78 -3.10
C TRP A 7 14.19 12.74 -2.18
N TYR A 8 15.53 12.54 -2.27
CA TYR A 8 16.20 11.50 -1.47
C TYR A 8 16.37 11.88 0.01
N SER A 9 16.25 13.16 0.37
CA SER A 9 16.45 13.64 1.74
C SER A 9 15.17 13.71 2.57
N GLN A 10 13.99 13.53 1.97
CA GLN A 10 12.78 13.35 2.76
C GLN A 10 12.79 11.91 3.27
N GLU A 11 12.84 11.75 4.60
CA GLU A 11 12.59 10.46 5.22
C GLU A 11 11.27 9.90 4.64
N PRO A 12 11.31 8.77 3.93
CA PRO A 12 10.18 8.29 3.14
C PRO A 12 8.90 8.14 3.97
N ASP A 13 9.05 7.87 5.26
CA ASP A 13 7.95 7.66 6.21
C ASP A 13 7.13 8.92 6.53
N LYS A 14 7.66 10.14 6.34
CA LYS A 14 6.91 11.38 6.64
C LYS A 14 5.80 11.69 5.63
N SER A 15 5.79 11.01 4.49
CA SER A 15 4.81 11.25 3.40
C SER A 15 3.68 10.21 3.34
N VAL A 16 3.75 9.18 4.18
CA VAL A 16 2.80 8.07 4.17
C VAL A 16 1.52 8.47 4.90
N VAL A 17 0.40 8.41 4.19
CA VAL A 17 -0.93 8.75 4.71
C VAL A 17 -1.85 7.53 4.84
N TYR A 18 -1.40 6.38 4.35
CA TYR A 18 -2.16 5.12 4.37
C TYR A 18 -1.19 3.93 4.47
N GLY A 19 -1.53 2.95 5.30
CA GLY A 19 -0.71 1.75 5.54
C GLY A 19 0.21 1.90 6.75
N SER A 20 1.21 1.03 6.85
CA SER A 20 2.16 1.09 7.95
C SER A 20 3.45 1.83 7.60
N ILE A 21 3.92 2.67 8.53
CA ILE A 21 5.21 3.36 8.43
C ILE A 21 6.36 2.58 9.10
N ASP A 22 6.09 1.91 10.22
CA ASP A 22 7.09 1.27 11.08
C ASP A 22 6.84 -0.24 11.22
N PHE A 23 6.77 -0.98 10.10
CA PHE A 23 6.57 -2.44 10.09
C PHE A 23 5.41 -2.92 11.00
N GLY A 24 4.29 -2.23 10.97
CA GLY A 24 3.08 -2.54 11.72
C GLY A 24 2.91 -1.78 13.04
N LYS A 25 3.90 -1.00 13.51
CA LYS A 25 3.75 -0.28 14.79
C LYS A 25 2.70 0.83 14.71
N THR A 26 2.86 1.68 13.70
CA THR A 26 1.95 2.77 13.42
C THR A 26 1.28 2.49 12.08
N VAL A 27 -0.06 2.44 12.10
CA VAL A 27 -0.90 2.21 10.94
C VAL A 27 -1.79 3.43 10.76
N LEU A 28 -1.73 4.03 9.57
CA LEU A 28 -2.52 5.20 9.21
C LEU A 28 -3.56 4.81 8.16
N THR A 29 -4.67 5.53 8.18
CA THR A 29 -5.72 5.40 7.17
C THR A 29 -6.22 6.77 6.77
N HIS A 30 -6.63 6.90 5.52
CA HIS A 30 -7.12 8.14 4.95
C HIS A 30 -8.44 7.88 4.21
N PRO A 31 -9.49 8.69 4.44
CA PRO A 31 -10.85 8.39 3.96
C PRO A 31 -10.94 8.25 2.43
N LYS A 32 -10.20 9.10 1.69
CA LYS A 32 -10.14 9.01 0.22
C LYS A 32 -9.50 7.71 -0.28
N TYR A 33 -8.49 7.20 0.43
CA TYR A 33 -7.88 5.91 0.11
C TYR A 33 -8.86 4.78 0.38
N LEU A 34 -9.59 4.82 1.50
CA LEU A 34 -10.63 3.82 1.79
C LEU A 34 -11.72 3.80 0.71
N GLU A 35 -12.21 4.95 0.26
CA GLU A 35 -13.22 4.99 -0.80
C GLU A 35 -12.71 4.38 -2.12
N MET A 36 -11.50 4.77 -2.54
CA MET A 36 -10.88 4.25 -3.77
C MET A 36 -10.57 2.76 -3.67
N LEU A 37 -9.98 2.32 -2.55
CA LEU A 37 -9.62 0.93 -2.32
C LEU A 37 -10.82 0.03 -2.07
N LYS A 38 -11.94 0.54 -1.53
CA LYS A 38 -13.20 -0.23 -1.46
C LYS A 38 -13.76 -0.53 -2.85
N LYS A 39 -13.70 0.45 -3.77
CA LYS A 39 -14.11 0.24 -5.17
C LYS A 39 -13.21 -0.78 -5.86
N LEU A 40 -11.89 -0.64 -5.70
CA LEU A 40 -10.90 -1.59 -6.25
C LEU A 40 -10.99 -2.98 -5.60
N GLY A 41 -11.20 -3.04 -4.29
CA GLY A 41 -11.32 -4.28 -3.53
C GLY A 41 -12.47 -5.15 -4.02
N ASN A 42 -13.59 -4.57 -4.46
CA ASN A 42 -14.67 -5.34 -5.08
C ASN A 42 -14.25 -6.01 -6.41
N GLN A 43 -13.38 -5.34 -7.19
CA GLN A 43 -12.84 -5.88 -8.45
C GLN A 43 -11.76 -6.93 -8.18
N LEU A 44 -10.85 -6.65 -7.24
CA LEU A 44 -9.74 -7.53 -6.84
C LEU A 44 -10.17 -8.66 -5.89
N LYS A 45 -11.44 -8.68 -5.47
CA LYS A 45 -11.99 -9.61 -4.46
C LYS A 45 -11.26 -9.54 -3.10
N ILE A 46 -10.81 -8.34 -2.72
CA ILE A 46 -10.20 -8.05 -1.43
C ILE A 46 -11.29 -7.59 -0.46
N LEU A 47 -11.43 -8.31 0.66
CA LEU A 47 -12.34 -7.92 1.73
C LEU A 47 -11.71 -6.84 2.63
N PRO A 48 -12.43 -5.77 2.99
CA PRO A 48 -12.00 -4.85 4.04
C PRO A 48 -11.76 -5.61 5.35
N HIS A 49 -10.68 -5.29 6.05
CA HIS A 49 -10.31 -5.93 7.30
C HIS A 49 -9.77 -4.90 8.29
N ASN A 50 -9.86 -5.24 9.58
CA ASN A 50 -9.39 -4.39 10.66
C ASN A 50 -8.00 -4.85 11.12
N VAL A 51 -7.11 -3.89 11.31
CA VAL A 51 -5.75 -4.10 11.80
C VAL A 51 -5.59 -3.37 13.12
N ILE A 52 -4.98 -4.05 14.09
CA ILE A 52 -4.72 -3.51 15.42
C ILE A 52 -3.32 -2.89 15.39
N ASN A 53 -3.21 -1.60 15.68
CA ASN A 53 -1.91 -0.94 15.81
C ASN A 53 -1.23 -1.29 17.15
N SER A 54 0.03 -0.89 17.36
CA SER A 54 0.72 -1.12 18.64
C SER A 54 0.09 -0.39 19.84
N GLU A 55 -0.77 0.60 19.61
CA GLU A 55 -1.51 1.32 20.65
C GLU A 55 -2.87 0.67 20.97
N GLY A 56 -3.20 -0.47 20.36
CA GLY A 56 -4.46 -1.18 20.55
C GLY A 56 -5.67 -0.59 19.80
N LYS A 57 -5.46 0.39 18.92
CA LYS A 57 -6.49 1.00 18.08
C LYS A 57 -6.75 0.14 16.84
N SER A 58 -8.02 -0.16 16.60
CA SER A 58 -8.49 -0.83 15.38
C SER A 58 -8.57 0.18 14.23
N VAL A 59 -7.90 -0.13 13.12
CA VAL A 59 -7.89 0.68 11.89
C VAL A 59 -8.41 -0.18 10.73
N GLU A 60 -9.42 0.31 10.01
CA GLU A 60 -9.92 -0.36 8.81
C GLU A 60 -8.94 -0.15 7.65
N LEU A 61 -8.54 -1.24 7.00
CA LEU A 61 -7.78 -1.26 5.75
C LEU A 61 -8.52 -2.10 4.70
N CYS A 62 -8.20 -1.85 3.43
CA CYS A 62 -8.77 -2.57 2.29
C CYS A 62 -7.66 -3.15 1.40
N SER A 63 -6.45 -3.22 1.94
CA SER A 63 -5.23 -3.71 1.30
C SER A 63 -4.27 -4.23 2.37
N SER A 64 -3.10 -4.74 1.99
CA SER A 64 -2.11 -5.23 2.95
C SER A 64 -1.64 -4.12 3.90
N VAL A 65 -1.23 -4.50 5.11
CA VAL A 65 -0.59 -3.60 6.09
C VAL A 65 0.69 -2.97 5.51
N GLU A 66 1.36 -3.70 4.61
CA GLU A 66 2.59 -3.27 3.96
C GLU A 66 2.35 -2.29 2.79
N CYS A 67 1.12 -2.13 2.31
CA CYS A 67 0.82 -1.19 1.23
C CYS A 67 0.95 0.25 1.74
N LYS A 68 1.89 1.03 1.18
CA LYS A 68 2.08 2.45 1.54
C LYS A 68 1.33 3.35 0.56
N GLY A 69 0.46 4.21 1.06
CA GLY A 69 -0.17 5.29 0.28
C GLY A 69 0.45 6.64 0.58
N ILE A 70 0.87 7.36 -0.46
CA ILE A 70 1.49 8.69 -0.37
C ILE A 70 0.69 9.72 -1.18
N ILE A 71 0.80 10.99 -0.84
CA ILE A 71 0.25 12.09 -1.63
C ILE A 71 1.42 12.84 -2.25
N GLY A 72 1.49 12.86 -3.58
CA GLY A 72 2.50 13.63 -4.29
C GLY A 72 2.32 15.13 -4.08
N ASN A 73 3.38 15.89 -4.32
CA ASN A 73 3.32 17.36 -4.24
C ASN A 73 2.34 17.98 -5.25
N ASP A 74 1.97 17.24 -6.29
CA ASP A 74 0.93 17.56 -7.26
C ASP A 74 -0.50 17.26 -6.78
N GLY A 75 -0.66 16.78 -5.54
CA GLY A 75 -1.94 16.40 -4.93
C GLY A 75 -2.50 15.07 -5.43
N ARG A 76 -1.72 14.29 -6.19
CA ARG A 76 -2.13 12.96 -6.66
C ARG A 76 -1.86 11.89 -5.61
N TYR A 77 -2.66 10.84 -5.66
CA TYR A 77 -2.65 9.74 -4.69
C TYR A 77 -1.92 8.56 -5.33
N TYR A 78 -0.83 8.13 -4.70
CA TYR A 78 -0.02 7.00 -5.16
C TYR A 78 -0.05 5.90 -4.12
N ILE A 79 -0.36 4.68 -4.55
CA ILE A 79 -0.24 3.48 -3.71
C ILE A 79 0.98 2.67 -4.18
N LEU A 80 1.80 2.28 -3.21
CA LEU A 80 3.01 1.50 -3.40
C LEU A 80 2.84 0.12 -2.76
N ASP A 81 3.77 -0.78 -3.08
CA ASP A 81 3.84 -2.12 -2.50
C ASP A 81 2.55 -2.92 -2.70
N LEU A 82 2.08 -2.97 -3.96
CA LEU A 82 0.90 -3.72 -4.39
C LEU A 82 1.10 -5.25 -4.43
N LEU A 83 2.18 -5.74 -3.84
CA LEU A 83 2.43 -7.17 -3.75
C LEU A 83 1.23 -7.85 -3.05
N ARG A 84 0.75 -8.94 -3.65
CA ARG A 84 -0.36 -9.76 -3.15
C ARG A 84 -1.76 -9.12 -3.20
N MET A 85 -1.91 -7.93 -3.80
CA MET A 85 -3.23 -7.33 -4.06
C MET A 85 -3.96 -8.00 -5.22
N PHE A 86 -3.23 -8.67 -6.12
CA PHE A 86 -3.82 -9.33 -7.27
C PHE A 86 -4.07 -10.80 -6.97
N PRO A 87 -5.24 -11.34 -7.37
CA PRO A 87 -5.46 -12.78 -7.33
C PRO A 87 -4.42 -13.49 -8.22
N PRO A 88 -4.12 -14.77 -7.96
CA PRO A 88 -3.28 -15.57 -8.85
C PRO A 88 -3.79 -15.47 -10.29
N ASP A 89 -2.91 -15.17 -11.24
CA ASP A 89 -3.29 -15.07 -12.65
C ASP A 89 -3.64 -16.48 -13.17
N PRO A 90 -4.89 -16.73 -13.61
CA PRO A 90 -5.29 -18.04 -14.13
C PRO A 90 -4.58 -18.41 -15.44
N ASN A 91 -4.03 -17.43 -16.16
CA ASN A 91 -3.27 -17.67 -17.40
C ASN A 91 -1.75 -17.79 -17.13
N PHE A 92 -1.33 -17.84 -15.87
CA PHE A 92 0.08 -18.03 -15.54
C PHE A 92 0.55 -19.41 -15.99
N LEU A 93 1.37 -19.44 -17.03
CA LEU A 93 2.02 -20.65 -17.51
C LEU A 93 3.34 -20.82 -16.74
N ILE A 94 3.47 -21.93 -16.02
CA ILE A 94 4.76 -22.35 -15.48
C ILE A 94 5.57 -22.85 -16.67
N LEU A 95 6.59 -22.09 -17.07
CA LEU A 95 7.56 -22.57 -18.04
C LEU A 95 8.41 -23.63 -17.32
N GLU A 96 8.49 -24.83 -17.89
CA GLU A 96 9.49 -25.80 -17.45
C GLU A 96 10.86 -25.23 -17.80
N ASP A 97 11.60 -24.75 -16.81
CA ASP A 97 13.02 -24.48 -16.95
C ASP A 97 13.68 -25.83 -17.21
N GLY A 98 14.02 -26.11 -18.47
CA GLY A 98 14.63 -27.36 -18.90
C GLY A 98 15.93 -27.63 -18.14
N ASP A 99 16.02 -28.84 -17.59
CA ASP A 99 17.18 -29.41 -16.89
C ASP A 99 18.51 -29.28 -17.67
#